data_AF-A0A925BQL9-F1
#
_entry.id   AF-A0A925BQL9-F1
#
_cell.length_a   1.000
_cell.length_b   1.000
_cell.length_c   1.000
_cell.angle_alpha   90.00
_cell.angle_beta   90.00
_cell.angle_gamma   90.00
#
_symmetry.space_group_name_H-M   'P 1'
#
loop_
_entity.id
_entity.type
_entity.pdbx_description
1 polymer ?
#
loop_
_entity_poly.entity_id
_entity_poly.type
_entity_poly.pdbx_seq_one_letter_code
_entity_poly.pdbx_strand_id
1 'polypeptide(L)'
;MSRDPQKLMDRLSDWTARYVERQRRLSWLGCAGSAVAAFPIFFVTFWVIYAVLWVGFQGLLTTHTWRLLVSGFVVLLLIPAYVTANWSELRSLKFESSDRLLAARIIARASGMGGLAFLVGPQTAHAMVKVLSVTLLLGPGMVHLAIKLAGRASLLDKLDVTAISQALALLIEKEQRMSLDELAQQTHTTEDDLAMDLALVDGVVPLKSGELGYTLNDDLRQELLRHRPVVA
;
A
#
# COMPACT_ATOMS: atom_id res chain seq x y z
N MET A 1 21.72 -22.13 -34.36
CA MET A 1 20.61 -21.19 -34.58
C MET A 1 20.67 -20.15 -33.47
N SER A 2 21.09 -18.93 -33.81
CA SER A 2 21.24 -17.85 -32.84
C SER A 2 19.88 -17.46 -32.28
N ARG A 3 19.72 -17.52 -30.95
CA ARG A 3 18.68 -16.75 -30.26
C ARG A 3 18.76 -15.33 -30.79
N ASP A 4 17.62 -14.72 -31.10
CA ASP A 4 17.56 -13.32 -31.49
C ASP A 4 17.36 -12.50 -30.21
N PRO A 5 18.43 -12.10 -29.49
CA PRO A 5 18.32 -11.43 -28.20
C PRO A 5 17.51 -10.14 -28.29
N GLN A 6 17.52 -9.51 -29.46
CA GLN A 6 16.80 -8.27 -29.73
C GLN A 6 15.29 -8.48 -29.67
N LYS A 7 14.75 -9.56 -30.25
CA LYS A 7 13.33 -9.89 -30.17
C LYS A 7 12.84 -10.18 -28.74
N LEU A 8 13.70 -10.74 -27.89
CA LEU A 8 13.36 -10.98 -26.48
C LEU A 8 13.32 -9.65 -25.72
N MET A 9 14.30 -8.78 -25.97
CA MET A 9 14.35 -7.46 -25.35
C MET A 9 13.13 -6.61 -25.72
N ASP A 10 12.75 -6.55 -27.01
CA ASP A 10 11.59 -5.79 -27.48
C ASP A 10 10.27 -6.26 -26.82
N ARG A 11 10.11 -7.58 -26.62
CA ARG A 11 8.92 -8.13 -25.94
C ARG A 11 8.90 -7.82 -24.46
N LEU A 12 10.07 -7.83 -23.81
CA LEU A 12 10.19 -7.51 -22.40
C LEU A 12 9.99 -6.02 -22.15
N SER A 13 10.49 -5.13 -23.02
CA SER A 13 10.21 -3.70 -22.93
C SER A 13 8.72 -3.42 -23.10
N ASP A 14 8.07 -4.05 -24.09
CA ASP A 14 6.61 -3.92 -24.30
C ASP A 14 5.78 -4.47 -23.13
N TRP A 15 6.22 -5.58 -22.54
CA TRP A 15 5.56 -6.11 -21.33
C TRP A 15 5.76 -5.16 -20.15
N THR A 16 6.99 -4.69 -19.91
CA THR A 16 7.33 -3.80 -18.80
C THR A 16 6.56 -2.48 -18.90
N ALA A 17 6.49 -1.88 -20.10
CA ALA A 17 5.69 -0.68 -20.34
C ALA A 17 4.21 -0.88 -20.02
N ARG A 18 3.62 -2.01 -20.47
CA ARG A 18 2.22 -2.35 -20.17
C ARG A 18 1.99 -2.64 -18.69
N TYR A 19 2.93 -3.30 -18.04
CA TYR A 19 2.90 -3.59 -16.61
C TYR A 19 2.92 -2.29 -15.79
N VAL A 20 3.84 -1.38 -16.09
CA VAL A 20 3.95 -0.06 -15.43
C VAL A 20 2.68 0.75 -15.61
N GLU A 21 2.15 0.84 -16.84
CA GLU A 21 0.90 1.58 -17.10
C GLU A 21 -0.30 0.98 -16.35
N ARG A 22 -0.39 -0.37 -16.30
CA ARG A 22 -1.45 -1.05 -15.54
C ARG A 22 -1.32 -0.79 -14.04
N GLN A 23 -0.12 -0.91 -13.47
CA GLN A 23 0.13 -0.66 -12.05
C GLN A 23 -0.10 0.79 -11.67
N ARG A 24 0.27 1.72 -12.56
CA ARG A 24 -0.02 3.15 -12.41
C ARG A 24 -1.52 3.40 -12.34
N ARG A 25 -2.30 2.86 -13.28
CA ARG A 25 -3.76 2.97 -13.29
C ARG A 25 -4.39 2.38 -12.03
N LEU A 26 -3.95 1.19 -11.62
CA LEU A 26 -4.43 0.54 -10.40
C LEU A 26 -4.11 1.37 -9.15
N SER A 27 -2.92 1.96 -9.08
CA SER A 27 -2.52 2.83 -7.97
C SER A 27 -3.37 4.10 -7.90
N TRP A 28 -3.63 4.74 -9.04
CA TRP A 28 -4.52 5.91 -9.11
C TRP A 28 -5.98 5.56 -8.77
N LEU A 29 -6.49 4.44 -9.30
CA LEU A 29 -7.83 3.94 -8.96
C LEU A 29 -7.94 3.60 -7.47
N GLY A 30 -6.91 2.97 -6.90
CA GLY A 30 -6.84 2.65 -5.48
C GLY A 30 -6.78 3.92 -4.62
N CYS A 31 -6.04 4.95 -5.05
CA CYS A 31 -5.99 6.25 -4.40
C CYS A 31 -7.36 6.93 -4.41
N ALA A 32 -8.00 7.03 -5.57
CA ALA A 32 -9.34 7.61 -5.71
C ALA A 32 -10.38 6.83 -4.89
N GLY A 33 -10.35 5.50 -4.96
CA GLY A 33 -11.24 4.63 -4.18
C GLY A 33 -11.04 4.81 -2.68
N SER A 34 -9.79 4.91 -2.21
CA SER A 34 -9.48 5.14 -0.79
C SER A 34 -9.95 6.51 -0.32
N ALA A 35 -9.80 7.56 -1.15
CA ALA A 35 -10.26 8.90 -0.83
C ALA A 35 -11.79 8.98 -0.71
N VAL A 36 -12.51 8.36 -1.66
CA VAL A 36 -13.98 8.28 -1.63
C VAL A 36 -14.46 7.47 -0.42
N ALA A 37 -13.80 6.34 -0.12
CA ALA A 37 -14.15 5.51 1.03
C ALA A 37 -13.83 6.18 2.38
N ALA A 38 -12.83 7.06 2.44
CA ALA A 38 -12.48 7.79 3.66
C ALA A 38 -13.56 8.80 4.08
N PHE A 39 -14.28 9.40 3.12
CA PHE A 39 -15.31 10.40 3.39
C PHE A 39 -16.41 9.94 4.35
N PRO A 40 -17.13 8.81 4.11
CA PRO A 40 -18.15 8.33 5.05
C PRO A 40 -17.56 7.94 6.41
N ILE A 41 -16.31 7.45 6.45
CA ILE A 41 -15.64 7.09 7.71
C ILE A 41 -15.38 8.34 8.55
N PHE A 42 -14.86 9.40 7.95
CA PHE A 42 -14.65 10.67 8.64
C PHE A 42 -15.96 11.31 9.07
N PHE A 43 -17.01 11.21 8.26
CA PHE A 43 -18.34 11.68 8.62
C PHE A 43 -18.86 10.97 9.88
N VAL A 44 -18.80 9.64 9.93
CA VAL A 44 -19.20 8.88 11.14
C VAL A 44 -18.32 9.24 12.34
N THR A 45 -17.00 9.32 12.13
CA THR A 45 -16.04 9.66 13.18
C THR A 45 -16.30 11.06 13.77
N PHE A 46 -16.61 12.04 12.92
CA PHE A 46 -16.99 13.39 13.32
C PHE A 46 -18.20 13.39 14.24
N TRP A 47 -19.26 12.67 13.88
CA TRP A 47 -20.48 12.60 14.69
C TRP A 47 -20.27 11.88 16.02
N VAL A 48 -19.44 10.84 16.05
CA VAL A 48 -19.08 10.16 17.29
C VAL A 48 -18.32 11.10 18.22
N ILE A 49 -17.32 11.82 17.73
CA ILE A 49 -16.58 12.82 18.52
C ILE A 49 -17.52 13.92 19.00
N TYR A 50 -18.39 14.43 18.12
CA TYR A 50 -19.38 15.44 18.47
C TYR A 50 -20.30 14.96 19.61
N ALA A 51 -20.82 13.73 19.55
CA ALA A 51 -21.67 13.16 20.59
C ALA A 51 -20.92 13.02 21.93
N VAL A 52 -19.65 12.60 21.90
CA VAL A 52 -18.80 12.51 23.10
C VAL A 52 -18.57 13.89 23.71
N LEU A 53 -18.24 14.90 22.90
CA LEU A 53 -18.09 16.28 23.35
C LEU A 53 -19.41 16.85 23.90
N TRP A 54 -20.53 16.51 23.27
CA TRP A 54 -21.87 16.93 23.68
C TRP A 54 -22.22 16.39 25.07
N VAL A 55 -21.91 15.14 25.37
CA VAL A 55 -22.26 14.52 26.67
C VAL A 55 -21.20 14.84 27.74
N GLY A 56 -19.91 14.74 27.41
CA GLY A 56 -18.82 14.85 28.38
C GLY A 56 -18.43 16.29 28.75
N PHE A 57 -18.69 17.26 27.87
CA PHE A 57 -18.19 18.63 28.03
C PHE A 57 -19.30 19.68 28.00
N GLN A 58 -20.51 19.35 28.47
CA GLN A 58 -21.65 20.26 28.47
C GLN A 58 -21.37 21.62 29.12
N GLY A 59 -20.59 21.63 30.21
CA GLY A 59 -20.24 22.85 30.96
C GLY A 59 -19.12 23.69 30.33
N LEU A 60 -18.23 23.09 29.54
CA LEU A 60 -17.06 23.79 28.98
C LEU A 60 -17.33 24.33 27.58
N LEU A 61 -17.99 23.54 26.73
CA LEU A 61 -18.32 23.90 25.36
C LEU A 61 -19.82 24.23 25.29
N THR A 62 -20.25 25.37 25.81
CA THR A 62 -21.69 25.68 25.93
C THR A 62 -22.39 25.94 24.61
N THR A 63 -21.66 26.38 23.58
CA THR A 63 -22.20 26.78 22.28
C THR A 63 -22.05 25.67 21.24
N HIS A 64 -23.15 25.40 20.52
CA HIS A 64 -23.19 24.40 19.44
C HIS A 64 -22.10 24.62 18.39
N THR A 65 -21.83 25.87 18.02
CA THR A 65 -20.81 26.24 17.02
C THR A 65 -19.42 25.79 17.45
N TRP A 66 -19.06 26.00 18.72
CA TRP A 66 -17.76 25.57 19.24
C TRP A 66 -17.62 24.05 19.27
N ARG A 67 -18.70 23.31 19.59
CA ARG A 67 -18.70 21.84 19.53
C ARG A 67 -18.41 21.32 18.12
N LEU A 68 -19.06 21.90 17.10
CA LEU A 68 -18.81 21.54 15.69
C LEU A 68 -17.37 21.84 15.25
N LEU A 69 -16.84 23.01 15.62
CA LEU A 69 -15.49 23.40 15.26
C LEU A 69 -14.45 22.50 15.93
N VAL A 70 -14.62 22.22 17.22
CA VAL A 70 -13.70 21.33 17.97
C VAL A 70 -13.78 19.91 17.44
N SER A 71 -14.96 19.36 17.15
CA SER A 71 -15.06 18.01 16.58
C SER A 71 -14.41 17.92 15.20
N GLY A 72 -14.59 18.93 14.34
CA GLY A 72 -13.92 19.01 13.05
C GLY A 72 -12.40 19.10 13.18
N PHE A 73 -11.93 19.93 14.12
CA PHE A 73 -10.50 20.09 14.41
C PHE A 73 -9.87 18.80 14.94
N VAL A 74 -10.53 18.08 15.85
CA VAL A 74 -10.06 16.78 16.35
C VAL A 74 -9.96 15.76 15.22
N VAL A 75 -10.97 15.67 14.33
CA VAL A 75 -10.92 14.78 13.16
C VAL A 75 -9.73 15.10 12.26
N LEU A 76 -9.49 16.38 11.99
CA LEU A 76 -8.34 16.81 11.18
C LEU A 76 -7.01 16.46 11.85
N LEU A 77 -6.89 16.61 13.17
CA LEU A 77 -5.68 16.25 13.93
C LEU A 77 -5.41 14.74 13.99
N LEU A 78 -6.42 13.89 13.83
CA LEU A 78 -6.20 12.43 13.78
C LEU A 78 -5.31 12.00 12.61
N ILE A 79 -5.31 12.75 11.50
CA ILE A 79 -4.49 12.44 10.32
C ILE A 79 -2.98 12.58 10.63
N PRO A 80 -2.45 13.76 11.01
CA PRO A 80 -1.04 13.89 11.34
C PRO A 80 -0.65 13.06 12.56
N ALA A 81 -1.53 12.91 13.56
CA ALA A 81 -1.28 12.02 14.70
C ALA A 81 -1.06 10.57 14.26
N TYR A 82 -1.90 10.06 13.35
CA TYR A 82 -1.72 8.71 12.80
C TYR A 82 -0.45 8.57 11.96
N VAL A 83 -0.14 9.57 11.13
CA VAL A 83 1.07 9.56 10.28
C VAL A 83 2.34 9.56 11.13
N THR A 84 2.39 10.39 12.17
CA THR A 84 3.53 10.44 13.10
C THR A 84 3.67 9.15 13.91
N ALA A 85 2.56 8.55 14.36
CA ALA A 85 2.58 7.28 15.07
C ALA A 85 3.08 6.11 14.20
N ASN A 86 2.78 6.12 12.90
CA ASN A 86 3.18 5.08 11.95
C ASN A 86 4.38 5.49 11.07
N TRP A 87 5.22 6.40 11.56
CA TRP A 87 6.37 6.92 10.81
C TRP A 87 7.39 5.82 10.45
N SER A 88 7.56 4.82 11.31
CA SER A 88 8.40 3.64 11.05
C SER A 88 7.85 2.79 9.90
N GLU A 89 6.53 2.56 9.84
CA GLU A 89 5.85 1.85 8.75
C GLU A 89 5.78 2.64 7.42
N LEU A 90 5.95 3.97 7.46
CA LEU A 90 6.16 4.76 6.25
C LEU A 90 7.56 4.53 5.69
N ARG A 91 8.55 4.40 6.58
CA ARG A 91 9.95 4.18 6.22
C ARG A 91 10.22 2.75 5.76
N SER A 92 9.48 1.77 6.29
CA SER A 92 9.48 0.40 5.81
C SER A 92 8.20 0.11 5.03
N LEU A 93 8.25 0.12 3.69
CA LEU A 93 7.16 -0.22 2.78
C LEU A 93 6.74 -1.71 2.85
N LYS A 94 6.61 -2.29 4.04
CA LYS A 94 6.08 -3.64 4.25
C LYS A 94 4.59 -3.57 4.46
N PHE A 95 3.86 -4.12 3.49
CA PHE A 95 2.43 -4.35 3.59
C PHE A 95 2.19 -5.57 4.47
N GLU A 96 1.91 -5.37 5.76
CA GLU A 96 1.45 -6.45 6.64
C GLU A 96 -0.04 -6.27 6.94
N SER A 97 -0.84 -7.23 6.45
CA SER A 97 -2.29 -7.18 6.33
C SER A 97 -3.05 -7.90 7.46
N SER A 98 -2.35 -8.34 8.50
CA SER A 98 -2.89 -9.22 9.54
C SER A 98 -3.88 -8.52 10.49
N ASP A 99 -3.56 -7.31 10.97
CA ASP A 99 -4.41 -6.63 11.95
C ASP A 99 -5.68 -6.01 11.36
N ARG A 100 -5.64 -5.59 10.10
CA ARG A 100 -6.81 -5.02 9.39
C ARG A 100 -7.89 -6.07 9.09
N LEU A 101 -7.50 -7.31 8.84
CA LEU A 101 -8.43 -8.43 8.62
C LEU A 101 -9.19 -8.83 9.89
N LEU A 102 -8.54 -8.74 11.05
CA LEU A 102 -9.17 -9.05 12.34
C LEU A 102 -10.22 -8.00 12.71
N ALA A 103 -9.92 -6.72 12.44
CA ALA A 103 -10.86 -5.61 12.56
C ALA A 103 -12.11 -5.76 11.67
N ALA A 104 -11.93 -6.07 10.38
CA ALA A 104 -13.04 -6.30 9.46
C ALA A 104 -13.93 -7.48 9.91
N ARG A 105 -13.33 -8.53 10.46
CA ARG A 105 -14.06 -9.71 11.00
C ARG A 105 -14.89 -9.39 12.24
N ILE A 106 -14.45 -8.45 13.08
CA ILE A 106 -15.20 -7.99 14.26
C ILE A 106 -16.38 -7.10 13.84
N ILE A 107 -16.17 -6.19 12.89
CA ILE A 107 -17.21 -5.29 12.37
C ILE A 107 -18.32 -6.10 11.67
N ALA A 108 -17.95 -7.11 10.86
CA ALA A 108 -18.90 -8.02 10.21
C ALA A 108 -19.70 -8.89 11.19
N ARG A 109 -19.17 -9.15 12.40
CA ARG A 109 -19.92 -9.84 13.47
C ARG A 109 -20.88 -8.92 14.22
N ALA A 110 -20.58 -7.62 14.26
CA ALA A 110 -21.41 -6.63 14.95
C ALA A 110 -22.63 -6.18 14.15
N SER A 111 -22.68 -6.42 12.83
CA SER A 111 -23.75 -5.98 11.93
C SER A 111 -25.02 -6.86 11.91
N GLY A 112 -25.18 -7.81 12.84
CA GLY A 112 -26.39 -8.63 12.99
C GLY A 112 -27.30 -8.16 14.14
N MET A 113 -28.61 -8.47 14.08
CA MET A 113 -29.62 -8.11 15.10
C MET A 113 -29.31 -8.58 16.54
N GLY A 114 -28.34 -9.49 16.75
CA GLY A 114 -27.84 -9.88 18.07
C GLY A 114 -26.72 -9.01 18.65
N GLY A 115 -26.16 -8.07 17.87
CA GLY A 115 -25.02 -7.22 18.28
C GLY A 115 -25.35 -6.19 19.35
N LEU A 116 -26.62 -5.77 19.45
CA LEU A 116 -27.06 -4.80 20.46
C LEU A 116 -27.15 -5.39 21.87
N ALA A 117 -27.45 -6.69 22.01
CA ALA A 117 -27.48 -7.37 23.31
C ALA A 117 -26.07 -7.66 23.85
N PHE A 118 -25.06 -7.74 22.97
CA PHE A 118 -23.67 -7.96 23.34
C PHE A 118 -23.01 -6.69 23.92
N LEU A 119 -23.55 -5.49 23.69
CA LEU A 119 -22.92 -4.22 24.07
C LEU A 119 -23.11 -3.79 25.55
N VAL A 120 -23.84 -4.58 26.36
CA VAL A 120 -24.24 -4.16 27.72
C VAL A 120 -23.40 -4.84 28.82
N GLY A 121 -22.46 -5.72 28.47
CA GLY A 121 -21.62 -6.44 29.44
C GLY A 121 -20.27 -5.75 29.74
N PRO A 122 -19.73 -5.86 30.96
CA PRO A 122 -18.40 -5.31 31.30
C PRO A 122 -17.25 -5.93 30.48
N GLN A 123 -17.42 -7.14 29.95
CA GLN A 123 -16.45 -7.77 29.04
C GLN A 123 -16.45 -7.16 27.63
N THR A 124 -17.49 -6.42 27.26
CA THR A 124 -17.67 -5.89 25.90
C THR A 124 -17.35 -4.41 25.77
N ALA A 125 -17.18 -3.70 26.89
CA ALA A 125 -16.57 -2.37 26.91
C ALA A 125 -15.18 -2.37 26.23
N HIS A 126 -14.35 -3.39 26.49
CA HIS A 126 -13.05 -3.52 25.83
C HIS A 126 -13.18 -3.78 24.33
N ALA A 127 -14.16 -4.59 23.91
CA ALA A 127 -14.42 -4.83 22.48
C ALA A 127 -14.96 -3.58 21.78
N MET A 128 -15.84 -2.81 22.44
CA MET A 128 -16.40 -1.57 21.95
C MET A 128 -15.34 -0.49 21.82
N VAL A 129 -14.46 -0.32 22.81
CA VAL A 129 -13.30 0.58 22.72
C VAL A 129 -12.38 0.17 21.58
N LYS A 130 -12.14 -1.13 21.39
CA LYS A 130 -11.33 -1.63 20.26
C LYS A 130 -11.99 -1.31 18.91
N VAL A 131 -13.29 -1.52 18.77
CA VAL A 131 -14.04 -1.18 17.54
C VAL A 131 -14.02 0.32 17.30
N LEU A 132 -14.30 1.15 18.31
CA LEU A 132 -14.20 2.60 18.20
C LEU A 132 -12.81 3.05 17.77
N SER A 133 -11.77 2.52 18.42
CA SER A 133 -10.37 2.84 18.10
C SER A 133 -10.04 2.46 16.66
N VAL A 134 -10.47 1.29 16.21
CA VAL A 134 -10.30 0.85 14.82
C VAL A 134 -11.04 1.77 13.86
N THR A 135 -12.29 2.14 14.13
CA THR A 135 -13.08 3.04 13.28
C THR A 135 -12.46 4.44 13.22
N LEU A 136 -12.00 4.98 14.36
CA LEU A 136 -11.29 6.25 14.47
C LEU A 136 -9.97 6.25 13.69
N LEU A 137 -9.25 5.12 13.68
CA LEU A 137 -7.97 4.98 12.98
C LEU A 137 -8.14 4.57 11.50
N LEU A 138 -9.31 4.06 11.11
CA LEU A 138 -9.57 3.62 9.74
C LEU A 138 -9.55 4.80 8.75
N GLY A 139 -10.13 5.95 9.14
CA GLY A 139 -10.12 7.16 8.31
C GLY A 139 -8.70 7.64 8.00
N PRO A 140 -7.88 7.96 9.02
CA PRO A 140 -6.46 8.28 8.84
C PRO A 140 -5.68 7.19 8.09
N GLY A 141 -5.96 5.90 8.37
CA GLY A 141 -5.34 4.77 7.68
C GLY A 141 -5.64 4.69 6.18
N MET A 142 -6.83 5.12 5.75
CA MET A 142 -7.21 5.22 4.33
C MET A 142 -6.54 6.40 3.65
N VAL A 143 -6.43 7.54 4.33
CA VAL A 143 -5.67 8.70 3.82
C VAL A 143 -4.21 8.34 3.65
N HIS A 144 -3.62 7.66 4.62
CA HIS A 144 -2.26 7.15 4.56
C HIS A 144 -2.03 6.18 3.39
N LEU A 145 -2.97 5.26 3.17
CA LEU A 145 -2.94 4.35 2.03
C LEU A 145 -3.01 5.12 0.70
N ALA A 146 -3.88 6.12 0.61
CA ALA A 146 -4.00 6.96 -0.58
C ALA A 146 -2.69 7.71 -0.88
N ILE A 147 -2.04 8.28 0.15
CA ILE A 147 -0.73 8.94 0.02
C ILE A 147 0.33 7.94 -0.47
N LYS A 148 0.37 6.73 0.11
CA LYS A 148 1.31 5.67 -0.33
C LYS A 148 1.08 5.27 -1.79
N LEU A 149 -0.18 5.11 -2.21
CA LEU A 149 -0.53 4.76 -3.59
C LEU A 149 -0.21 5.89 -4.58
N ALA A 150 -0.45 7.14 -4.19
CA ALA A 150 -0.08 8.31 -4.99
C ALA A 150 1.45 8.43 -5.14
N GLY A 151 2.20 8.21 -4.04
CA GLY A 151 3.66 8.16 -4.07
C GLY A 151 4.18 7.05 -4.98
N ARG A 152 3.63 5.84 -4.88
CA ARG A 152 3.97 4.72 -5.77
C ARG A 152 3.66 5.05 -7.24
N ALA A 153 2.51 5.65 -7.54
CA ALA A 153 2.17 6.07 -8.90
C ALA A 153 3.17 7.10 -9.45
N SER A 154 3.57 8.08 -8.64
CA SER A 154 4.57 9.07 -9.03
C SER A 154 5.97 8.48 -9.23
N LEU A 155 6.33 7.43 -8.48
CA LEU A 155 7.59 6.71 -8.69
C LEU A 155 7.56 5.88 -9.97
N LEU A 156 6.43 5.22 -10.26
CA LEU A 156 6.23 4.48 -11.51
C LEU A 156 6.30 5.38 -12.76
N ASP A 157 5.95 6.67 -12.66
CA ASP A 157 6.10 7.63 -13.76
C ASP A 157 7.57 7.99 -14.07
N LYS A 158 8.49 7.76 -13.13
CA LYS A 158 9.93 8.07 -13.27
C LYS A 158 10.77 6.85 -13.61
N LEU A 159 10.15 5.68 -13.72
CA LEU A 159 10.80 4.39 -13.84
C LEU A 159 11.45 4.22 -15.22
N ASP A 160 12.71 3.78 -15.25
CA ASP A 160 13.40 3.51 -16.51
C ASP A 160 13.02 2.12 -17.03
N VAL A 161 12.01 2.11 -17.91
CA VAL A 161 11.50 0.89 -18.56
C VAL A 161 12.62 0.12 -19.28
N THR A 162 13.61 0.82 -19.83
CA THR A 162 14.71 0.21 -20.58
C THR A 162 15.62 -0.55 -19.62
N ALA A 163 16.11 0.13 -18.56
CA ALA A 163 16.99 -0.47 -17.57
C ALA A 163 16.34 -1.67 -16.87
N ILE A 164 15.05 -1.56 -16.49
CA ILE A 164 14.32 -2.68 -15.88
C ILE A 164 14.18 -3.85 -16.85
N SER A 165 13.77 -3.61 -18.09
CA SER A 165 13.56 -4.71 -19.05
C SER A 165 14.85 -5.50 -19.31
N GLN A 166 15.99 -4.80 -19.34
CA GLN A 166 17.32 -5.41 -19.44
C GLN A 166 17.67 -6.18 -18.17
N ALA A 167 17.46 -5.61 -16.97
CA ALA A 167 17.69 -6.30 -15.71
C ALA A 167 16.83 -7.58 -15.59
N LEU A 168 15.56 -7.52 -15.99
CA LEU A 168 14.67 -8.68 -16.04
C LEU A 168 15.15 -9.73 -17.04
N ALA A 169 15.62 -9.32 -18.22
CA ALA A 169 16.19 -10.24 -19.21
C ALA A 169 17.39 -11.00 -18.64
N LEU A 170 18.28 -10.32 -17.94
CA LEU A 170 19.46 -10.90 -17.29
C LEU A 170 19.08 -11.87 -16.16
N LEU A 171 18.11 -11.49 -15.33
CA LEU A 171 17.60 -12.34 -14.25
C LEU A 171 16.91 -13.61 -14.76
N ILE A 172 16.23 -13.53 -15.91
CA ILE A 172 15.66 -14.71 -16.58
C ILE A 172 16.77 -15.58 -17.16
N GLU A 173 17.78 -14.99 -17.81
CA GLU A 173 18.82 -15.72 -18.52
C GLU A 173 19.76 -16.47 -17.59
N LYS A 174 20.19 -15.85 -16.49
CA LYS A 174 21.10 -16.51 -15.54
C LYS A 174 20.41 -17.55 -14.66
N GLU A 175 19.07 -17.53 -14.55
CA GLU A 175 18.23 -18.35 -13.63
C GLU A 175 18.66 -18.33 -12.14
N GLN A 176 19.70 -17.55 -11.82
CA GLN A 176 20.44 -17.50 -10.57
C GLN A 176 20.42 -16.08 -10.00
N ARG A 177 20.91 -15.98 -8.76
CA ARG A 177 21.04 -14.71 -8.03
C ARG A 177 22.05 -13.83 -8.75
N MET A 178 21.69 -12.58 -9.00
CA MET A 178 22.62 -11.57 -9.51
C MET A 178 22.77 -10.46 -8.48
N SER A 179 24.01 -10.02 -8.27
CA SER A 179 24.29 -8.85 -7.43
C SER A 179 23.78 -7.58 -8.11
N LEU A 180 23.44 -6.58 -7.31
CA LEU A 180 22.99 -5.28 -7.82
C LEU A 180 24.05 -4.58 -8.67
N ASP A 181 25.33 -4.67 -8.28
CA ASP A 181 26.48 -4.11 -9.03
C ASP A 181 26.58 -4.73 -10.43
N GLU A 182 26.48 -6.07 -10.54
CA GLU A 182 26.49 -6.76 -11.85
C GLU A 182 25.33 -6.29 -12.76
N LEU A 183 24.15 -6.07 -12.17
CA LEU A 183 22.98 -5.61 -12.92
C LEU A 183 23.11 -4.14 -13.32
N ALA A 184 23.63 -3.28 -12.44
CA ALA A 184 23.83 -1.85 -12.71
C ALA A 184 24.87 -1.63 -13.81
N GLN A 185 25.97 -2.39 -13.78
CA GLN A 185 27.00 -2.34 -14.83
C GLN A 185 26.46 -2.74 -16.20
N GLN A 186 25.60 -3.75 -16.27
CA GLN A 186 25.05 -4.25 -17.54
C GLN A 186 23.90 -3.41 -18.08
N THR A 187 23.17 -2.71 -17.22
CA THR A 187 22.05 -1.84 -17.61
C THR A 187 22.46 -0.38 -17.79
N HIS A 188 23.74 -0.05 -17.54
CA HIS A 188 24.29 1.31 -17.59
C HIS A 188 23.55 2.32 -16.71
N THR A 189 23.01 1.86 -15.57
CA THR A 189 22.35 2.73 -14.58
C THR A 189 23.07 2.70 -13.24
N THR A 190 22.66 3.55 -12.30
CA THR A 190 23.23 3.55 -10.95
C THR A 190 22.61 2.42 -10.11
N GLU A 191 23.37 1.89 -9.13
CA GLU A 191 22.86 0.87 -8.20
C GLU A 191 21.61 1.34 -7.46
N ASP A 192 21.61 2.59 -6.99
CA ASP A 192 20.51 3.17 -6.21
C ASP A 192 19.24 3.31 -7.05
N ASP A 193 19.35 3.82 -8.28
CA ASP A 193 18.22 3.96 -9.19
C ASP A 193 17.66 2.60 -9.58
N LEU A 194 18.53 1.62 -9.90
CA LEU A 194 18.11 0.26 -10.24
C LEU A 194 17.45 -0.46 -9.07
N ALA A 195 17.99 -0.31 -7.87
CA ALA A 195 17.42 -0.91 -6.67
C ALA A 195 16.01 -0.37 -6.38
N MET A 196 15.83 0.95 -6.54
CA MET A 196 14.53 1.61 -6.41
C MET A 196 13.55 1.10 -7.47
N ASP A 197 13.98 1.05 -8.73
CA ASP A 197 13.18 0.62 -9.87
C ASP A 197 12.77 -0.86 -9.77
N LEU A 198 13.70 -1.74 -9.40
CA LEU A 198 13.42 -3.15 -9.16
C LEU A 198 12.48 -3.37 -7.96
N ALA A 199 12.56 -2.53 -6.92
CA ALA A 199 11.66 -2.62 -5.77
C ALA A 199 10.21 -2.23 -6.11
N LEU A 200 9.98 -1.53 -7.22
CA LEU A 200 8.64 -1.18 -7.70
C LEU A 200 7.98 -2.30 -8.51
N VAL A 201 8.76 -3.28 -9.00
CA VAL A 201 8.24 -4.42 -9.76
C VAL A 201 7.82 -5.54 -8.81
N ASP A 202 6.52 -5.82 -8.76
CA ASP A 202 5.98 -6.89 -7.92
C ASP A 202 6.52 -8.25 -8.39
N GLY A 203 7.18 -8.98 -7.48
CA GLY A 203 7.77 -10.29 -7.77
C GLY A 203 9.29 -10.28 -7.89
N VAL A 204 9.93 -9.11 -7.90
CA VAL A 204 11.37 -8.99 -7.70
C VAL A 204 11.66 -9.02 -6.19
N VAL A 205 12.46 -9.99 -5.75
CA VAL A 205 12.73 -10.23 -4.33
C VAL A 205 14.19 -9.89 -4.02
N PRO A 206 14.46 -8.92 -3.12
CA PRO A 206 15.80 -8.67 -2.61
C PRO A 206 16.20 -9.77 -1.62
N LEU A 207 17.34 -10.38 -1.84
CA LEU A 207 17.89 -11.43 -0.99
C LEU A 207 18.72 -10.78 0.13
N LYS A 208 18.41 -11.16 1.38
CA LYS A 208 19.05 -10.58 2.57
C LYS A 208 20.31 -11.31 3.03
N SER A 209 20.70 -12.40 2.39
CA SER A 209 21.78 -13.27 2.88
C SER A 209 23.04 -13.09 2.03
N GLY A 210 23.99 -12.30 2.53
CA GLY A 210 25.29 -12.05 1.88
C GLY A 210 25.32 -10.74 1.09
N GLU A 211 25.63 -10.82 -0.20
CA GLU A 211 25.58 -9.70 -1.14
C GLU A 211 24.12 -9.33 -1.49
N LEU A 212 23.84 -8.04 -1.68
CA LEU A 212 22.54 -7.51 -2.10
C LEU A 212 22.21 -8.04 -3.52
N GLY A 213 21.61 -9.22 -3.56
CA GLY A 213 21.22 -9.90 -4.79
C GLY A 213 19.73 -9.85 -5.02
N TYR A 214 19.33 -9.88 -6.28
CA TYR A 214 17.92 -9.93 -6.68
C TYR A 214 17.58 -11.27 -7.31
N THR A 215 16.36 -11.74 -7.08
CA THR A 215 15.78 -12.90 -7.74
C THR A 215 14.33 -12.62 -8.12
N LEU A 216 13.82 -13.37 -9.10
CA LEU A 216 12.42 -13.36 -9.48
C LEU A 216 11.67 -14.42 -8.66
N ASN A 217 10.47 -14.09 -8.19
CA ASN A 217 9.51 -15.07 -7.69
C ASN A 217 9.04 -15.99 -8.84
N ASP A 218 8.59 -17.19 -8.51
CA ASP A 218 8.16 -18.21 -9.48
C ASP A 218 7.03 -17.71 -10.38
N ASP A 219 6.06 -16.96 -9.83
CA ASP A 219 4.94 -16.41 -10.61
C ASP A 219 5.41 -15.44 -11.69
N LEU A 220 6.27 -14.48 -11.32
CA LEU A 220 6.81 -13.48 -12.24
C LEU A 220 7.73 -14.15 -13.27
N ARG A 221 8.53 -15.12 -12.84
CA ARG A 221 9.38 -15.91 -13.74
C ARG A 221 8.55 -16.66 -14.77
N GLN A 222 7.47 -17.34 -14.35
CA GLN A 222 6.59 -18.05 -15.27
C GLN A 222 5.88 -17.09 -16.24
N GLU A 223 5.46 -15.92 -15.77
CA GLU A 223 4.85 -14.90 -16.63
C GLU A 223 5.83 -14.41 -17.70
N LEU A 224 7.05 -14.06 -17.31
CA LEU A 224 8.08 -13.58 -18.23
C LEU A 224 8.50 -14.68 -19.24
N LEU A 225 8.59 -15.93 -18.80
CA LEU A 225 8.88 -17.07 -19.67
C LEU A 225 7.79 -17.29 -20.74
N ARG A 226 6.52 -16.95 -20.47
CA ARG A 226 5.44 -17.00 -21.50
C ARG A 226 5.66 -16.00 -22.64
N HIS A 227 6.46 -14.96 -22.41
CA HIS A 227 6.79 -13.97 -23.44
C HIS A 227 8.06 -14.32 -24.22
N ARG A 228 8.79 -15.34 -23.77
CA ARG A 228 9.89 -15.93 -24.53
C ARG A 228 9.36 -16.50 -25.85
N PRO A 229 9.98 -16.23 -27.00
CA PRO A 229 9.58 -16.84 -28.26
C PRO A 229 9.67 -18.36 -28.15
N VAL A 230 8.53 -19.04 -28.39
CA VAL A 230 8.50 -20.51 -28.51
C VAL A 230 9.33 -20.87 -29.73
N VAL A 231 10.40 -21.63 -29.49
CA VAL A 231 11.22 -22.19 -30.57
C VAL A 231 10.36 -23.27 -31.23
N ALA A 232 9.84 -22.97 -32.42
CA ALA A 232 9.27 -23.97 -33.32
C ALA A 232 10.39 -24.64 -34.12
#